data_AF-A0A813QBF3-F1
#
_entry.id   AF-A0A813QBF3-F1
#
_cell.length_a   1.000
_cell.length_b   1.000
_cell.length_c   1.000
_cell.angle_alpha   90.00
_cell.angle_beta   90.00
_cell.angle_gamma   90.00
#
_symmetry.space_group_name_H-M   'P 1'
#
loop_
_entity.id
_entity.type
_entity.pdbx_description
1 polymer ?
#
loop_
_entity_poly.entity_id
_entity_poly.type
_entity_poly.pdbx_seq_one_letter_code
_entity_poly.pdbx_strand_id
1 'polypeptide(L)'
;MLERNQVVKRSLNDPLMTSNRVAAGTGIEGSASNQLDGPAGIFIDANLNLYVADAFNDRVQLFQSAESNAITVAGSESLHETITLRLPSGVIIDAEKYLFIVDISNHRIVGSNSDGFRCLVGCYGGGSQSNQLAYPFSFSFDHSRNIFVTDQANHRIQKFKYFKRSCDNTSSIFQNIYSSSLTNNNEIYYRDCNKQNFYYESIQVKVIESGYYSFHGSGDIDPYGSIYKIKFSPLDPSENLLDQDSGGGSAFQFRLDIHLAVDMIYVLVVTTFDSKETGKFSILIFGKNKVILERLSTPVIQLIYSSKLTDDSPTYYRDCQVPQCHYETL
;
A
#
# COMPACT_ATOMS: atom_id res chain seq x y z
N MET A 1 -8.57 36.08 23.68
CA MET A 1 -8.83 35.48 22.35
C MET A 1 -8.19 34.11 22.34
N LEU A 2 -8.90 33.06 21.93
CA LEU A 2 -8.30 31.73 21.82
C LEU A 2 -7.40 31.73 20.58
N GLU A 3 -6.10 31.49 20.75
CA GLU A 3 -5.13 31.34 19.67
C GLU A 3 -5.41 30.02 18.92
N ARG A 4 -6.22 30.07 17.85
CA ARG A 4 -6.72 28.89 17.13
C ARG A 4 -5.92 28.53 15.87
N ASN A 5 -5.10 29.44 15.36
CA ASN A 5 -4.36 29.30 14.10
C ASN A 5 -2.85 29.15 14.32
N GLN A 6 -2.46 28.14 15.10
CA GLN A 6 -1.07 27.81 15.35
C GLN A 6 -0.88 26.34 15.72
N VAL A 7 0.32 25.84 15.47
CA VAL A 7 0.80 24.55 15.97
C VAL A 7 1.74 24.82 17.14
N VAL A 8 1.49 24.21 18.29
CA VAL A 8 2.32 24.39 19.49
C VAL A 8 3.03 23.09 19.86
N LYS A 9 4.32 23.20 20.19
CA LYS A 9 5.09 22.11 20.77
C LYS A 9 4.92 22.12 22.28
N ARG A 10 4.63 20.96 22.86
CA ARG A 10 4.48 20.75 24.30
C ARG A 10 5.48 19.71 24.80
N SER A 11 6.15 20.03 25.90
CA SER A 11 7.03 19.07 26.59
C SER A 11 6.22 18.22 27.54
N LEU A 12 6.35 16.90 27.45
CA LEU A 12 5.73 15.97 28.40
C LEU A 12 6.34 16.09 29.81
N ASN A 13 7.53 16.68 29.93
CA ASN A 13 8.24 16.88 31.20
C ASN A 13 7.97 18.25 31.84
N ASP A 14 7.12 19.10 31.23
CA ASP A 14 6.69 20.39 31.80
C ASP A 14 5.16 20.41 31.96
N PRO A 15 4.62 19.78 33.02
CA PRO A 15 3.17 19.67 33.24
C PRO A 15 2.49 21.01 33.54
N LEU A 16 3.26 22.05 33.87
CA LEU A 16 2.75 23.40 34.12
C LEU A 16 2.63 24.23 32.83
N MET A 17 3.01 23.67 31.68
CA MET A 17 2.85 24.29 30.35
C MET A 17 3.54 25.65 30.24
N THR A 18 4.62 25.85 31.01
CA THR A 18 5.33 27.13 31.09
C THR A 18 6.18 27.41 29.86
N SER A 19 6.47 26.38 29.06
CA SER A 19 7.25 26.43 27.82
C SER A 19 6.45 25.98 26.59
N ASN A 20 5.25 26.54 26.39
CA ASN A 20 4.59 26.40 25.08
C ASN A 20 5.41 27.17 24.04
N ARG A 21 5.99 26.46 23.08
CA ARG A 21 6.67 27.07 21.94
C ARG A 21 5.82 26.92 20.70
N VAL A 22 5.48 28.03 20.08
CA VAL A 22 4.84 28.05 18.77
C VAL A 22 5.80 27.44 17.76
N ALA A 23 5.34 26.40 17.06
CA ALA A 23 6.07 25.71 16.02
C ALA A 23 5.69 26.20 14.62
N ALA A 24 4.45 26.67 14.44
CA ALA A 24 3.95 27.26 13.21
C ALA A 24 2.74 28.16 13.50
N GLY A 25 2.54 29.20 12.67
CA GLY A 25 1.45 30.15 12.83
C GLY A 25 1.74 31.24 13.86
N THR A 26 0.81 32.19 13.99
CA THR A 26 0.87 33.28 14.99
C THR A 26 -0.30 33.26 15.97
N GLY A 27 -1.19 32.26 15.85
CA GLY A 27 -2.44 32.19 16.62
C GLY A 27 -3.56 33.06 16.06
N ILE A 28 -3.26 33.93 15.08
CA ILE A 28 -4.18 34.80 14.35
C ILE A 28 -4.36 34.26 12.93
N GLU A 29 -5.60 34.24 12.43
CA GLU A 29 -5.90 33.88 11.04
C GLU A 29 -5.21 34.83 10.05
N GLY A 30 -4.71 34.27 8.94
CA GLY A 30 -4.13 35.05 7.86
C GLY A 30 -3.39 34.18 6.85
N SER A 31 -2.95 34.81 5.76
CA SER A 31 -2.30 34.14 4.63
C SER A 31 -0.82 34.46 4.48
N ALA A 32 -0.22 35.30 5.34
CA ALA A 32 1.23 35.52 5.30
C ALA A 32 2.01 34.21 5.53
N SER A 33 3.29 34.17 5.16
CA SER A 33 4.12 32.95 5.25
C SER A 33 4.28 32.42 6.67
N ASN A 34 4.08 33.24 7.70
CA ASN A 34 4.08 32.83 9.11
C ASN A 34 2.67 32.68 9.71
N GLN A 35 1.61 32.90 8.92
CA GLN A 35 0.22 32.79 9.35
C GLN A 35 -0.44 31.53 8.79
N LEU A 36 -1.49 31.11 9.48
CA LEU A 36 -2.31 29.95 9.12
C LEU A 36 -3.77 30.37 9.23
N ASP A 37 -4.66 29.69 8.52
CA ASP A 37 -6.10 29.79 8.64
C ASP A 37 -6.75 28.40 8.59
N GLY A 38 -7.28 27.96 9.73
CA GLY A 38 -7.87 26.63 9.89
C GLY A 38 -6.89 25.48 9.65
N PRO A 39 -5.72 25.41 10.32
CA PRO A 39 -4.80 24.29 10.16
C PRO A 39 -5.46 22.96 10.56
N ALA A 40 -5.58 22.02 9.63
CA ALA A 40 -6.40 20.81 9.79
C ALA A 40 -5.59 19.53 10.04
N GLY A 41 -4.34 19.48 9.60
CA GLY A 41 -3.47 18.32 9.76
C GLY A 41 -2.00 18.70 9.71
N ILE A 42 -1.16 17.88 10.36
CA ILE A 42 0.29 18.09 10.43
C ILE A 42 1.07 16.81 10.16
N PHE A 43 2.29 16.98 9.65
CA PHE A 43 3.28 15.92 9.54
C PHE A 43 4.68 16.43 9.91
N ILE A 44 5.48 15.61 10.57
CA ILE A 44 6.86 15.94 10.93
C ILE A 44 7.79 14.92 10.29
N ASP A 45 8.76 15.40 9.50
CA ASP A 45 9.74 14.52 8.88
C ASP A 45 10.95 14.23 9.80
N ALA A 46 11.85 13.35 9.35
CA ALA A 46 13.05 12.97 10.12
C ALA A 46 14.02 14.13 10.40
N ASN A 47 13.92 15.24 9.65
CA ASN A 47 14.72 16.46 9.87
C ASN A 47 13.99 17.46 10.79
N LEU A 48 12.88 17.06 11.40
CA LEU A 48 11.99 17.89 12.22
C LEU A 48 11.36 19.05 11.46
N ASN A 49 11.24 18.94 10.15
CA ASN A 49 10.44 19.88 9.37
C ASN A 49 8.96 19.60 9.59
N LEU A 50 8.18 20.66 9.80
CA LEU A 50 6.75 20.59 10.06
C LEU A 50 5.96 20.98 8.80
N TYR A 51 5.15 20.07 8.32
CA TYR A 51 4.19 20.30 7.23
C TYR A 51 2.82 20.53 7.85
N VAL A 52 2.11 21.55 7.40
CA VAL A 52 0.79 21.94 7.89
C VAL A 52 -0.17 22.06 6.72
N ALA A 53 -1.29 21.33 6.75
CA ALA A 53 -2.42 21.62 5.88
C ALA A 53 -3.13 22.86 6.38
N ASP A 54 -2.96 23.96 5.65
CA ASP A 54 -3.52 25.27 5.94
C ASP A 54 -4.85 25.38 5.19
N ALA A 55 -5.90 24.83 5.79
CA ALA A 55 -7.08 24.38 5.05
C ALA A 55 -7.86 25.52 4.40
N PHE A 56 -8.07 26.63 5.11
CA PHE A 56 -8.84 27.76 4.57
C PHE A 56 -8.03 28.65 3.62
N ASN A 57 -6.70 28.51 3.63
CA ASN A 57 -5.81 29.08 2.62
C ASN A 57 -5.56 28.12 1.43
N ASP A 58 -6.23 26.96 1.37
CA ASP A 58 -6.15 25.99 0.26
C ASP A 58 -4.69 25.60 -0.11
N ARG A 59 -3.82 25.45 0.90
CA ARG A 59 -2.39 25.19 0.69
C ARG A 59 -1.77 24.25 1.74
N VAL A 60 -0.56 23.78 1.47
CA VAL A 60 0.29 23.08 2.45
C VAL A 60 1.56 23.89 2.67
N GLN A 61 1.84 24.17 3.94
CA GLN A 61 2.98 24.96 4.39
C GLN A 61 4.07 24.09 5.01
N LEU A 62 5.32 24.32 4.63
CA LEU A 62 6.52 23.71 5.20
C LEU A 62 7.24 24.72 6.10
N PHE A 63 7.29 24.44 7.40
CA PHE A 63 8.11 25.14 8.37
C PHE A 63 9.38 24.31 8.61
N GLN A 64 10.51 24.82 8.13
CA GLN A 64 11.80 24.19 8.41
C GLN A 64 12.16 24.36 9.88
N SER A 65 12.89 23.39 10.45
CA SER A 65 13.26 23.44 11.86
C SER A 65 14.01 24.74 12.19
N ALA A 66 13.47 25.50 13.16
CA ALA A 66 13.95 26.81 13.62
C ALA A 66 13.59 28.03 12.75
N GLU A 67 12.82 27.86 11.68
CA GLU A 67 12.29 28.98 10.88
C GLU A 67 10.84 29.32 11.27
N SER A 68 10.49 30.60 11.26
CA SER A 68 9.14 31.08 11.57
C SER A 68 8.27 31.31 10.34
N ASN A 69 8.89 31.48 9.17
CA ASN A 69 8.20 31.62 7.89
C ASN A 69 8.17 30.25 7.21
N ALA A 70 7.03 29.95 6.59
CA ALA A 70 6.88 28.74 5.82
C ALA A 70 7.17 28.93 4.34
N ILE A 71 7.46 27.80 3.69
CA ILE A 71 7.52 27.64 2.25
C ILE A 71 6.24 26.94 1.82
N THR A 72 5.48 27.54 0.90
CA THR A 72 4.29 26.91 0.33
C THR A 72 4.72 25.79 -0.62
N VAL A 73 4.44 24.53 -0.25
CA VAL A 73 4.89 23.34 -1.00
C VAL A 73 3.81 22.72 -1.88
N ALA A 74 2.54 23.09 -1.68
CA ALA A 74 1.42 22.66 -2.54
C ALA A 74 0.23 23.61 -2.41
N GLY A 75 -0.58 23.70 -3.46
CA GLY A 75 -1.79 24.53 -3.48
C GLY A 75 -1.52 26.00 -3.79
N SER A 76 -2.46 26.85 -3.39
CA SER A 76 -2.43 28.29 -3.67
C SER A 76 -1.15 28.95 -3.14
N GLU A 77 -0.61 29.89 -3.91
CA GLU A 77 0.63 30.65 -3.60
C GLU A 77 1.92 29.82 -3.63
N SER A 78 1.89 28.57 -4.12
CA SER A 78 3.12 27.85 -4.42
C SER A 78 3.84 28.46 -5.63
N LEU A 79 5.18 28.54 -5.57
CA LEU A 79 6.02 29.10 -6.65
C LEU A 79 5.85 28.35 -7.98
N HIS A 80 5.56 27.06 -7.89
CA HIS A 80 5.33 26.15 -9.02
C HIS A 80 4.05 25.36 -8.78
N GLU A 81 2.90 26.01 -8.92
CA GLU A 81 1.60 25.37 -8.72
C GLU A 81 1.39 24.26 -9.76
N THR A 82 1.37 23.02 -9.28
CA THR A 82 1.06 21.82 -10.07
C THR A 82 -0.26 21.18 -9.65
N ILE A 83 -0.91 21.75 -8.63
CA ILE A 83 -2.21 21.31 -8.11
C ILE A 83 -2.91 22.46 -7.40
N THR A 84 -4.20 22.60 -7.67
CA THR A 84 -5.11 23.43 -6.86
C THR A 84 -5.79 22.52 -5.83
N LEU A 85 -5.72 22.91 -4.56
CA LEU A 85 -6.32 22.18 -3.44
C LEU A 85 -7.61 22.87 -2.98
N ARG A 86 -8.45 22.16 -2.23
CA ARG A 86 -9.63 22.73 -1.58
C ARG A 86 -9.90 22.10 -0.22
N LEU A 87 -9.70 22.88 0.84
CA LEU A 87 -9.72 22.43 2.23
C LEU A 87 -8.81 21.21 2.46
N PRO A 88 -7.48 21.30 2.24
CA PRO A 88 -6.59 20.20 2.53
C PRO A 88 -6.60 19.83 4.02
N SER A 89 -6.33 18.56 4.35
CA SER A 89 -6.27 18.10 5.75
C SER A 89 -5.12 17.15 6.04
N GLY A 90 -5.29 15.84 5.83
CA GLY A 90 -4.23 14.87 6.05
C GLY A 90 -3.04 15.14 5.13
N VAL A 91 -1.84 15.23 5.72
CA VAL A 91 -0.57 15.39 5.00
C VAL A 91 0.38 14.31 5.47
N ILE A 92 1.04 13.61 4.56
CA ILE A 92 2.05 12.59 4.87
C ILE A 92 3.18 12.70 3.85
N ILE A 93 4.41 12.48 4.30
CA ILE A 93 5.56 12.32 3.41
C ILE A 93 6.12 10.91 3.55
N ASP A 94 6.39 10.26 2.43
CA ASP A 94 7.01 8.93 2.42
C ASP A 94 8.54 8.98 2.55
N ALA A 95 9.15 7.80 2.63
CA ALA A 95 10.61 7.67 2.72
C ALA A 95 11.34 8.23 1.49
N GLU A 96 10.68 8.26 0.33
CA GLU A 96 11.19 8.82 -0.91
C GLU A 96 10.94 10.34 -1.05
N LYS A 97 10.42 10.99 -0.01
CA LYS A 97 10.11 12.43 0.04
C LYS A 97 8.95 12.87 -0.87
N TYR A 98 8.09 11.95 -1.30
CA TYR A 98 6.84 12.32 -1.94
C TYR A 98 5.80 12.77 -0.92
N LEU A 99 5.11 13.84 -1.24
CA LEU A 99 4.10 14.50 -0.42
C LEU A 99 2.71 14.03 -0.84
N PHE A 100 1.94 13.54 0.11
CA PHE A 100 0.60 13.02 -0.08
C PHE A 100 -0.38 13.85 0.74
N ILE A 101 -1.50 14.25 0.12
CA ILE A 101 -2.44 15.22 0.68
C ILE A 101 -3.87 14.71 0.50
N VAL A 102 -4.67 14.83 1.54
CA VAL A 102 -6.14 14.73 1.46
C VAL A 102 -6.68 16.07 0.99
N ASP A 103 -7.38 16.05 -0.14
CA ASP A 103 -7.98 17.23 -0.75
C ASP A 103 -9.51 17.12 -0.58
N ILE A 104 -10.00 17.54 0.60
CA ILE A 104 -11.32 17.14 1.13
C ILE A 104 -12.46 17.49 0.16
N SER A 105 -12.53 18.76 -0.25
CA SER A 105 -13.67 19.25 -1.04
C SER A 105 -13.58 18.85 -2.51
N ASN A 106 -12.40 18.43 -2.97
CA ASN A 106 -12.23 17.78 -4.27
C ASN A 106 -12.39 16.26 -4.18
N HIS A 107 -12.70 15.72 -3.00
CA HIS A 107 -13.02 14.30 -2.77
C HIS A 107 -11.94 13.33 -3.23
N ARG A 108 -10.67 13.69 -3.00
CA ARG A 108 -9.54 12.91 -3.54
C ARG A 108 -8.35 12.88 -2.60
N ILE A 109 -7.48 11.91 -2.86
CA ILE A 109 -6.11 11.86 -2.33
C ILE A 109 -5.17 12.18 -3.48
N VAL A 110 -4.26 13.13 -3.29
CA VAL A 110 -3.22 13.50 -4.26
C VAL A 110 -1.85 13.15 -3.72
N GLY A 111 -0.90 12.89 -4.62
CA GLY A 111 0.50 12.63 -4.29
C GLY A 111 1.45 13.28 -5.27
N SER A 112 2.59 13.77 -4.80
CA SER A 112 3.62 14.34 -5.65
C SER A 112 4.46 13.27 -6.36
N ASN A 113 5.06 13.67 -7.47
CA ASN A 113 6.10 12.96 -8.20
C ASN A 113 7.12 13.98 -8.77
N SER A 114 8.02 13.54 -9.66
CA SER A 114 8.98 14.42 -10.34
C SER A 114 8.34 15.48 -11.24
N ASP A 115 7.12 15.25 -11.71
CA ASP A 115 6.42 16.07 -12.70
C ASP A 115 5.36 16.96 -12.04
N GLY A 116 5.24 16.95 -10.71
CA GLY A 116 4.24 17.68 -9.94
C GLY A 116 3.30 16.77 -9.15
N PHE A 117 2.09 17.24 -8.88
CA PHE A 117 1.08 16.47 -8.16
C PHE A 117 0.14 15.73 -9.11
N ARG A 118 -0.28 14.54 -8.70
CA ARG A 118 -1.30 13.76 -9.41
C ARG A 118 -2.35 13.24 -8.44
N CYS A 119 -3.54 13.00 -8.94
CA CYS A 119 -4.56 12.30 -8.20
C CYS A 119 -4.25 10.79 -8.10
N LEU A 120 -4.43 10.23 -6.90
CA LEU A 120 -4.22 8.81 -6.61
C LEU A 120 -5.52 8.06 -6.40
N VAL A 121 -6.49 8.68 -5.71
CA VAL A 121 -7.78 8.11 -5.35
C VAL A 121 -8.85 9.18 -5.49
N GLY A 122 -10.05 8.84 -5.96
CA GLY A 122 -11.16 9.80 -6.10
C GLY A 122 -11.05 10.74 -7.31
N CYS A 123 -10.31 10.33 -8.35
CA CYS A 123 -9.94 11.22 -9.47
C CYS A 123 -11.08 11.57 -10.42
N TYR A 124 -12.21 10.88 -10.31
CA TYR A 124 -13.37 11.06 -11.18
C TYR A 124 -14.54 11.74 -10.45
N GLY A 125 -14.24 12.49 -9.40
CA GLY A 125 -15.21 13.22 -8.59
C GLY A 125 -15.71 12.45 -7.38
N GLY A 126 -16.53 13.13 -6.57
CA GLY A 126 -17.07 12.60 -5.34
C GLY A 126 -18.22 11.61 -5.54
N GLY A 127 -18.35 10.66 -4.62
CA GLY A 127 -19.45 9.71 -4.61
C GLY A 127 -19.19 8.49 -3.71
N SER A 128 -20.02 7.46 -3.84
CA SER A 128 -20.03 6.28 -2.97
C SER A 128 -19.52 5.00 -3.64
N GLN A 129 -19.13 5.06 -4.92
CA GLN A 129 -18.54 3.92 -5.63
C GLN A 129 -17.18 3.51 -5.04
N SER A 130 -16.69 2.33 -5.40
CA SER A 130 -15.44 1.75 -4.88
C SER A 130 -14.17 2.52 -5.27
N ASN A 131 -14.23 3.34 -6.31
CA ASN A 131 -13.13 4.22 -6.76
C ASN A 131 -13.37 5.70 -6.41
N GLN A 132 -14.44 6.01 -5.67
CA GLN A 132 -14.84 7.35 -5.29
C GLN A 132 -14.71 7.55 -3.77
N LEU A 133 -14.60 8.81 -3.38
CA LEU A 133 -14.63 9.26 -2.00
C LEU A 133 -15.69 10.36 -1.86
N ALA A 134 -16.14 10.63 -0.65
CA ALA A 134 -17.00 11.75 -0.31
C ALA A 134 -16.48 12.38 0.98
N TYR A 135 -15.91 13.58 0.83
CA TYR A 135 -15.25 14.35 1.91
C TYR A 135 -14.27 13.49 2.72
N PRO A 136 -13.23 12.88 2.10
CA PRO A 136 -12.24 12.14 2.86
C PRO A 136 -11.55 13.06 3.86
N PHE A 137 -11.22 12.58 5.07
CA PHE A 137 -10.65 13.46 6.12
C PHE A 137 -9.18 13.13 6.46
N SER A 138 -8.81 11.85 6.42
CA SER A 138 -7.46 11.40 6.73
C SER A 138 -7.14 10.13 5.94
N PHE A 139 -5.86 9.78 5.91
CA PHE A 139 -5.41 8.52 5.34
C PHE A 139 -4.14 8.03 6.04
N SER A 140 -3.83 6.75 5.86
CA SER A 140 -2.58 6.15 6.28
C SER A 140 -2.10 5.11 5.27
N PHE A 141 -0.81 4.76 5.36
CA PHE A 141 -0.23 3.67 4.59
C PHE A 141 -0.04 2.44 5.47
N ASP A 142 -0.21 1.25 4.89
CA ASP A 142 0.38 0.03 5.47
C ASP A 142 1.82 -0.21 4.98
N HIS A 143 2.46 -1.25 5.50
CA HIS A 143 3.83 -1.63 5.10
C HIS A 143 3.95 -1.95 3.60
N SER A 144 2.86 -2.42 2.97
CA SER A 144 2.78 -2.69 1.53
C SER A 144 2.40 -1.45 0.72
N ARG A 145 2.39 -0.26 1.34
CA ARG A 145 1.98 1.03 0.78
C ARG A 145 0.52 1.12 0.32
N ASN A 146 -0.35 0.20 0.73
CA ASN A 146 -1.78 0.39 0.50
C ASN A 146 -2.27 1.61 1.28
N ILE A 147 -3.19 2.37 0.67
CA ILE A 147 -3.76 3.60 1.24
C ILE A 147 -5.07 3.23 1.93
N PHE A 148 -5.19 3.54 3.22
CA PHE A 148 -6.45 3.46 3.96
C PHE A 148 -6.99 4.86 4.13
N VAL A 149 -8.19 5.14 3.62
CA VAL A 149 -8.81 6.48 3.64
C VAL A 149 -10.04 6.48 4.53
N THR A 150 -10.17 7.47 5.41
CA THR A 150 -11.41 7.75 6.13
C THR A 150 -12.35 8.54 5.22
N ASP A 151 -13.34 7.85 4.67
CA ASP A 151 -14.30 8.38 3.70
C ASP A 151 -15.53 8.92 4.44
N GLN A 152 -15.39 10.13 5.00
CA GLN A 152 -16.21 10.63 6.11
C GLN A 152 -17.70 10.66 5.78
N ALA A 153 -18.08 11.21 4.62
CA ALA A 153 -19.49 11.36 4.26
C ALA A 153 -20.13 10.04 3.81
N ASN A 154 -19.33 9.03 3.48
CA ASN A 154 -19.79 7.67 3.20
C ASN A 154 -19.72 6.75 4.44
N HIS A 155 -19.32 7.27 5.61
CA HIS A 155 -19.26 6.52 6.87
C HIS A 155 -18.44 5.22 6.79
N ARG A 156 -17.35 5.21 6.01
CA ARG A 156 -16.53 4.01 5.77
C ARG A 156 -15.03 4.30 5.81
N ILE A 157 -14.25 3.23 5.92
CA ILE A 157 -12.82 3.23 5.63
C ILE A 157 -12.61 2.38 4.38
N GLN A 158 -11.88 2.92 3.40
CA GLN A 158 -11.56 2.21 2.15
C GLN A 158 -10.07 1.96 2.03
N LYS A 159 -9.71 0.76 1.57
CA LYS A 159 -8.34 0.36 1.25
C LYS A 159 -8.12 0.42 -0.26
N PHE A 160 -7.09 1.13 -0.71
CA PHE A 160 -6.68 1.22 -2.10
C PHE A 160 -5.27 0.64 -2.26
N LYS A 161 -5.07 -0.21 -3.27
CA LYS A 161 -3.71 -0.64 -3.63
C LYS A 161 -3.00 0.51 -4.33
N TYR A 162 -1.86 0.95 -3.77
CA TYR A 162 -1.02 1.97 -4.39
C TYR A 162 0.07 1.29 -5.23
N PHE A 163 -0.11 1.29 -6.54
CA PHE A 163 0.92 0.82 -7.46
C PHE A 163 1.77 2.01 -7.91
N LYS A 164 3.05 2.05 -7.53
CA LYS A 164 4.01 2.93 -8.21
C LYS A 164 4.14 2.40 -9.65
N ARG A 165 3.53 3.07 -10.62
CA ARG A 165 3.91 2.88 -12.03
C ARG A 165 5.40 3.26 -12.13
N SER A 166 6.27 2.25 -12.09
CA SER A 166 7.65 2.41 -12.51
C SER A 166 7.63 2.52 -14.03
N CYS A 167 7.67 3.75 -14.52
CA CYS A 167 8.09 4.03 -15.88
C CYS A 167 9.56 4.48 -15.85
N ASP A 168 10.41 3.83 -15.05
CA ASP A 168 11.86 4.05 -15.09
C ASP A 168 12.42 3.35 -16.35
N ASN A 169 12.36 4.03 -17.49
CA ASN A 169 12.97 3.59 -18.75
C ASN A 169 14.50 3.76 -18.78
N THR A 170 15.17 3.94 -17.64
CA THR A 170 16.64 4.11 -17.57
C THR A 170 17.33 3.33 -16.45
N SER A 171 16.61 2.49 -15.70
CA SER A 171 17.28 1.47 -14.88
C SER A 171 17.67 0.31 -15.79
N SER A 172 18.87 -0.23 -15.67
CA SER A 172 19.20 -1.52 -16.27
C SER A 172 18.27 -2.59 -15.69
N ILE A 173 17.12 -2.80 -16.31
CA ILE A 173 16.13 -3.79 -15.86
C ILE A 173 16.76 -5.15 -16.11
N PHE A 174 17.06 -5.87 -15.03
CA PHE A 174 17.52 -7.25 -15.16
C PHE A 174 16.31 -8.13 -15.43
N GLN A 175 16.38 -8.84 -16.55
CA GLN A 175 15.40 -9.85 -16.93
C GLN A 175 15.91 -11.20 -16.46
N ASN A 176 15.16 -11.85 -15.57
CA ASN A 176 15.40 -13.24 -15.19
C ASN A 176 14.29 -14.10 -15.81
N ILE A 177 14.66 -15.27 -16.33
CA ILE A 177 13.73 -16.20 -16.96
C ILE A 177 13.77 -17.52 -16.19
N TYR A 178 12.60 -17.98 -15.78
CA TYR A 178 12.39 -19.32 -15.23
C TYR A 178 11.37 -20.04 -16.07
N SER A 179 11.63 -21.28 -16.46
CA SER A 179 10.68 -22.08 -17.23
C SER A 179 10.58 -23.49 -16.63
N SER A 180 9.36 -23.99 -16.50
CA SER A 180 9.08 -25.33 -15.99
C SER A 180 7.77 -25.86 -16.59
N SER A 181 7.24 -26.95 -16.05
CA SER A 181 5.97 -27.54 -16.45
C SER A 181 5.23 -28.08 -15.24
N LEU A 182 3.93 -27.76 -15.16
CA LEU A 182 3.02 -28.42 -14.24
C LEU A 182 2.56 -29.74 -14.87
N THR A 183 2.72 -30.82 -14.12
CA THR A 183 2.42 -32.19 -14.53
C THR A 183 1.55 -32.86 -13.47
N ASN A 184 1.01 -34.04 -13.79
CA ASN A 184 0.25 -34.84 -12.84
C ASN A 184 1.08 -35.37 -11.65
N ASN A 185 2.41 -35.29 -11.71
CA ASN A 185 3.33 -35.64 -10.63
C ASN A 185 3.60 -34.47 -9.67
N ASN A 186 3.16 -33.25 -10.01
CA ASN A 186 3.25 -32.11 -9.10
C ASN A 186 2.32 -32.33 -7.90
N GLU A 187 2.73 -31.80 -6.75
CA GLU A 187 1.87 -31.78 -5.58
C GLU A 187 0.61 -30.93 -5.84
N ILE A 188 -0.43 -31.20 -5.05
CA ILE A 188 -1.71 -30.50 -5.13
C ILE A 188 -1.99 -29.71 -3.86
N TYR A 189 -2.68 -28.59 -4.00
CA TYR A 189 -3.28 -27.88 -2.88
C TYR A 189 -4.66 -27.34 -3.24
N TYR A 190 -5.39 -26.92 -2.22
CA TYR A 190 -6.70 -26.29 -2.36
C TYR A 190 -6.54 -24.78 -2.33
N ARG A 191 -6.74 -24.11 -3.47
CA ARG A 191 -6.67 -22.65 -3.55
C ARG A 191 -7.91 -21.98 -2.96
N ASP A 192 -9.06 -22.61 -3.14
CA ASP A 192 -10.36 -22.03 -2.85
C ASP A 192 -11.19 -22.90 -1.90
N CYS A 193 -12.27 -22.30 -1.38
CA CYS A 193 -13.21 -22.98 -0.50
C CYS A 193 -13.98 -24.11 -1.21
N ASN A 194 -13.96 -24.15 -2.54
CA ASN A 194 -14.58 -25.20 -3.34
C ASN A 194 -13.78 -26.51 -3.31
N LYS A 195 -12.62 -26.52 -2.65
CA LYS A 195 -11.73 -27.69 -2.52
C LYS A 195 -11.37 -28.27 -3.90
N GLN A 196 -11.11 -27.40 -4.86
CA GLN A 196 -10.56 -27.83 -6.15
C GLN A 196 -9.06 -28.14 -6.01
N ASN A 197 -8.60 -29.22 -6.64
CA ASN A 197 -7.20 -29.62 -6.62
C ASN A 197 -6.44 -28.87 -7.70
N PHE A 198 -5.42 -28.13 -7.31
CA PHE A 198 -4.53 -27.45 -8.23
C PHE A 198 -3.13 -28.00 -8.12
N TYR A 199 -2.54 -28.38 -9.25
CA TYR A 199 -1.11 -28.66 -9.32
C TYR A 199 -0.34 -27.37 -9.05
N TYR A 200 0.76 -27.48 -8.31
CA TYR A 200 1.61 -26.32 -8.05
C TYR A 200 3.10 -26.64 -8.13
N GLU A 201 3.87 -25.57 -8.29
CA GLU A 201 5.32 -25.58 -8.16
C GLU A 201 5.74 -24.43 -7.25
N SER A 202 6.56 -24.74 -6.25
CA SER A 202 7.16 -23.76 -5.35
C SER A 202 8.59 -23.43 -5.77
N ILE A 203 8.88 -22.14 -5.89
CA ILE A 203 10.15 -21.60 -6.36
C ILE A 203 10.66 -20.63 -5.29
N GLN A 204 11.82 -20.89 -4.72
CA GLN A 204 12.48 -19.95 -3.82
C GLN A 204 13.03 -18.78 -4.63
N VAL A 205 12.75 -17.57 -4.16
CA VAL A 205 13.18 -16.32 -4.77
C VAL A 205 14.11 -15.60 -3.80
N LYS A 206 15.40 -15.48 -4.15
CA LYS A 206 16.40 -14.74 -3.37
C LYS A 206 16.81 -13.47 -4.13
N VAL A 207 16.56 -12.32 -3.52
CA VAL A 207 16.93 -11.01 -4.09
C VAL A 207 18.28 -10.55 -3.57
N ILE A 208 19.11 -10.02 -4.47
CA ILE A 208 20.45 -9.51 -4.15
C ILE A 208 20.39 -8.02 -3.76
N GLU A 209 19.36 -7.31 -4.23
CA GLU A 209 19.15 -5.89 -3.97
C GLU A 209 17.69 -5.65 -3.59
N SER A 210 17.45 -4.76 -2.62
CA SER A 210 16.09 -4.42 -2.21
C SER A 210 15.44 -3.52 -3.25
N GLY A 211 14.20 -3.81 -3.63
CA GLY A 211 13.47 -2.98 -4.57
C GLY A 211 12.17 -3.59 -5.07
N TYR A 212 11.57 -2.93 -6.05
CA TYR A 212 10.37 -3.43 -6.73
C TYR A 212 10.75 -4.44 -7.82
N TYR A 213 10.04 -5.56 -7.82
CA TYR A 213 10.14 -6.63 -8.79
C TYR A 213 8.76 -6.90 -9.40
N SER A 214 8.72 -7.10 -10.71
CA SER A 214 7.52 -7.50 -11.45
C SER A 214 7.70 -8.90 -12.00
N PHE A 215 6.79 -9.80 -11.63
CA PHE A 215 6.75 -11.19 -12.07
C PHE A 215 5.65 -11.34 -13.11
N HIS A 216 6.00 -11.84 -14.28
CA HIS A 216 5.08 -12.07 -15.38
C HIS A 216 5.08 -13.56 -15.71
N GLY A 217 3.98 -14.24 -15.43
CA GLY A 217 3.78 -15.63 -15.86
C GLY A 217 3.15 -15.67 -17.23
N SER A 218 3.59 -16.61 -18.07
CA SER A 218 2.94 -16.94 -19.34
C SER A 218 3.16 -18.41 -19.68
N GLY A 219 2.35 -19.01 -20.53
CA GLY A 219 2.54 -20.41 -20.89
C GLY A 219 1.51 -20.97 -21.86
N ASP A 220 1.57 -22.29 -22.02
CA ASP A 220 0.56 -23.08 -22.74
C ASP A 220 -0.71 -23.30 -21.88
N ILE A 221 -0.58 -23.05 -20.57
CA ILE A 221 -1.62 -23.07 -19.54
C ILE A 221 -1.90 -21.64 -19.09
N ASP A 222 -2.98 -21.42 -18.34
CA ASP A 222 -3.22 -20.12 -17.69
C ASP A 222 -2.52 -20.06 -16.33
N PRO A 223 -1.24 -19.65 -16.23
CA PRO A 223 -0.53 -19.69 -14.98
C PRO A 223 -1.17 -18.71 -13.99
N TYR A 224 -1.22 -19.12 -12.73
CA TYR A 224 -1.64 -18.29 -11.61
C TYR A 224 -0.52 -18.24 -10.59
N GLY A 225 -0.12 -17.03 -10.19
CA GLY A 225 1.02 -16.79 -9.31
C GLY A 225 0.61 -16.25 -7.94
N SER A 226 1.23 -16.77 -6.89
CA SER A 226 1.14 -16.25 -5.52
C SER A 226 2.54 -16.17 -4.92
N ILE A 227 2.86 -15.09 -4.20
CA ILE A 227 4.17 -14.92 -3.55
C ILE A 227 4.02 -14.82 -2.03
N TYR A 228 4.89 -15.55 -1.33
CA TYR A 228 4.86 -15.72 0.12
C TYR A 228 6.17 -15.26 0.76
N LYS A 229 6.08 -14.78 2.00
CA LYS A 229 7.24 -14.50 2.85
C LYS A 229 7.64 -15.76 3.61
N ILE A 230 8.94 -16.03 3.75
CA ILE A 230 9.52 -17.14 4.54
C ILE A 230 9.22 -18.54 3.97
N LYS A 231 7.94 -18.95 3.89
CA LYS A 231 7.51 -20.29 3.48
C LYS A 231 6.13 -20.28 2.83
N PHE A 232 5.82 -21.34 2.10
CA PHE A 232 4.47 -21.68 1.63
C PHE A 232 4.02 -22.98 2.30
N SER A 233 2.76 -23.03 2.74
CA SER A 233 2.11 -24.23 3.28
C SER A 233 0.87 -24.58 2.46
N PRO A 234 0.80 -25.75 1.80
CA PRO A 234 -0.40 -26.17 1.07
C PRO A 234 -1.60 -26.44 1.99
N LEU A 235 -1.38 -26.61 3.30
CA LEU A 235 -2.44 -26.77 4.31
C LEU A 235 -3.05 -25.44 4.74
N ASP A 236 -2.28 -24.35 4.62
CA ASP A 236 -2.71 -22.99 4.91
C ASP A 236 -2.10 -22.01 3.90
N PRO A 237 -2.67 -21.94 2.68
CA PRO A 237 -2.17 -21.07 1.61
C PRO A 237 -2.45 -19.59 1.87
N SER A 238 -3.05 -19.23 3.00
CA SER A 238 -3.19 -17.84 3.43
C SER A 238 -2.02 -17.38 4.31
N GLU A 239 -1.31 -18.33 4.94
CA GLU A 239 -0.18 -18.06 5.82
C GLU A 239 0.98 -17.45 5.02
N ASN A 240 1.46 -16.28 5.46
CA ASN A 240 2.57 -15.55 4.85
C ASN A 240 2.35 -15.06 3.40
N LEU A 241 1.12 -15.11 2.88
CA LEU A 241 0.81 -14.59 1.56
C LEU A 241 1.08 -13.08 1.49
N LEU A 242 1.89 -12.65 0.53
CA LEU A 242 2.22 -11.24 0.30
C LEU A 242 1.38 -10.62 -0.82
N ASP A 243 1.28 -11.32 -1.95
CA ASP A 243 0.43 -10.93 -3.07
C ASP A 243 0.09 -12.15 -3.93
N GLN A 244 -0.99 -12.07 -4.68
CA GLN A 244 -1.40 -13.11 -5.63
C GLN A 244 -2.15 -12.50 -6.80
N ASP A 245 -2.20 -13.26 -7.89
CA ASP A 245 -2.88 -12.81 -9.09
C ASP A 245 -4.37 -12.55 -8.81
N SER A 246 -4.89 -11.48 -9.42
CA SER A 246 -6.25 -11.00 -9.18
C SER A 246 -7.28 -11.58 -10.15
N GLY A 247 -6.87 -12.51 -11.03
CA GLY A 247 -7.78 -13.23 -11.93
C GLY A 247 -8.39 -12.36 -13.04
N GLY A 248 -7.74 -11.23 -13.37
CA GLY A 248 -8.24 -10.25 -14.35
C GLY A 248 -7.32 -10.01 -15.55
N GLY A 249 -6.28 -10.84 -15.73
CA GLY A 249 -5.38 -10.78 -16.90
C GLY A 249 -6.02 -11.32 -18.17
N SER A 250 -5.37 -11.09 -19.32
CA SER A 250 -5.64 -11.91 -20.51
C SER A 250 -5.43 -13.38 -20.16
N ALA A 251 -6.29 -14.27 -20.64
CA ALA A 251 -6.05 -15.72 -20.55
C ALA A 251 -4.59 -16.02 -20.92
N PHE A 252 -3.92 -16.88 -20.15
CA PHE A 252 -2.52 -17.29 -20.31
C PHE A 252 -1.46 -16.34 -19.73
N GLN A 253 -1.83 -15.33 -18.91
CA GLN A 253 -0.85 -14.43 -18.29
C GLN A 253 -1.26 -13.92 -16.90
N PHE A 254 -0.30 -13.92 -15.96
CA PHE A 254 -0.42 -13.23 -14.67
C PHE A 254 0.66 -12.17 -14.47
N ARG A 255 0.38 -11.18 -13.62
CA ARG A 255 1.36 -10.16 -13.21
C ARG A 255 1.31 -9.92 -11.70
N LEU A 256 2.47 -9.97 -11.04
CA LEU A 256 2.64 -9.57 -9.63
C LEU A 256 3.70 -8.46 -9.54
N ASP A 257 3.35 -7.33 -8.95
CA ASP A 257 4.28 -6.22 -8.68
C ASP A 257 4.49 -6.08 -7.18
N ILE A 258 5.70 -6.35 -6.69
CA ILE A 258 5.96 -6.45 -5.25
C ILE A 258 7.33 -5.89 -4.87
N HIS A 259 7.42 -5.22 -3.72
CA HIS A 259 8.69 -4.81 -3.13
C HIS A 259 9.31 -5.96 -2.33
N LEU A 260 10.55 -6.34 -2.65
CA LEU A 260 11.30 -7.40 -1.99
C LEU A 260 12.55 -6.81 -1.34
N ALA A 261 12.78 -7.17 -0.07
CA ALA A 261 13.98 -6.82 0.69
C ALA A 261 15.05 -7.92 0.63
N VAL A 262 16.34 -7.52 0.73
CA VAL A 262 17.49 -8.42 0.89
C VAL A 262 17.42 -9.22 2.20
N ASP A 263 18.19 -10.31 2.27
CA ASP A 263 18.28 -11.21 3.44
C ASP A 263 16.95 -11.86 3.89
N MET A 264 15.92 -11.77 3.04
CA MET A 264 14.64 -12.41 3.23
C MET A 264 14.48 -13.60 2.28
N ILE A 265 13.76 -14.63 2.74
CA ILE A 265 13.34 -15.74 1.90
C ILE A 265 11.93 -15.45 1.37
N TYR A 266 11.74 -15.58 0.06
CA TYR A 266 10.42 -15.55 -0.57
C TYR A 266 10.17 -16.85 -1.31
N VAL A 267 8.90 -17.25 -1.37
CA VAL A 267 8.46 -18.42 -2.14
C VAL A 267 7.41 -17.97 -3.13
N LEU A 268 7.72 -18.11 -4.43
CA LEU A 268 6.77 -17.95 -5.51
C LEU A 268 6.12 -19.31 -5.77
N VAL A 269 4.81 -19.37 -5.69
CA VAL A 269 4.00 -20.54 -6.02
C VAL A 269 3.32 -20.27 -7.35
N VAL A 270 3.59 -21.14 -8.32
CA VAL A 270 2.91 -21.12 -9.62
C VAL A 270 1.97 -22.31 -9.71
N THR A 271 0.78 -22.05 -10.21
CA THR A 271 -0.31 -23.00 -10.39
C THR A 271 -1.10 -22.56 -11.64
N THR A 272 -2.35 -23.00 -11.82
CA THR A 272 -3.17 -22.72 -13.01
C THR A 272 -4.50 -22.09 -12.66
N PHE A 273 -5.08 -21.26 -13.52
CA PHE A 273 -6.43 -20.74 -13.27
C PHE A 273 -7.45 -21.88 -13.14
N ASP A 274 -7.36 -22.88 -14.03
CA ASP A 274 -8.22 -24.05 -14.03
C ASP A 274 -7.66 -25.22 -13.20
N SER A 275 -8.54 -25.95 -12.51
CA SER A 275 -8.14 -27.07 -11.65
C SER A 275 -7.56 -28.23 -12.45
N LYS A 276 -6.49 -28.85 -11.92
CA LYS A 276 -5.77 -29.99 -12.52
C LYS A 276 -5.28 -29.80 -13.96
N GLU A 277 -5.10 -28.56 -14.40
CA GLU A 277 -4.50 -28.28 -15.70
C GLU A 277 -2.98 -28.57 -15.66
N THR A 278 -2.44 -29.07 -16.77
CA THR A 278 -1.02 -29.41 -16.92
C THR A 278 -0.47 -28.78 -18.19
N GLY A 279 0.78 -28.31 -18.15
CA GLY A 279 1.46 -27.78 -19.31
C GLY A 279 2.65 -26.91 -18.92
N LYS A 280 3.22 -26.22 -19.91
CA LYS A 280 4.44 -25.44 -19.74
C LYS A 280 4.11 -24.03 -19.29
N PHE A 281 4.97 -23.47 -18.45
CA PHE A 281 4.93 -22.06 -18.09
C PHE A 281 6.34 -21.48 -18.05
N SER A 282 6.40 -20.16 -18.21
CA SER A 282 7.60 -19.36 -18.02
C SER A 282 7.27 -18.12 -17.19
N ILE A 283 8.23 -17.71 -16.37
CA ILE A 283 8.17 -16.53 -15.51
C ILE A 283 9.27 -15.59 -15.96
N LEU A 284 8.87 -14.38 -16.34
CA LEU A 284 9.76 -13.26 -16.60
C LEU A 284 9.74 -12.34 -15.40
N ILE A 285 10.91 -12.11 -14.81
CA ILE A 285 11.06 -11.24 -13.64
C ILE A 285 11.86 -10.01 -14.05
N PHE A 286 11.27 -8.85 -13.86
CA PHE A 286 11.90 -7.54 -14.03
C PHE A 286 12.19 -6.94 -12.67
N GLY A 287 13.37 -6.36 -12.49
CA GLY A 287 13.69 -5.64 -11.27
C GLY A 287 15.04 -4.95 -11.32
N LYS A 288 15.44 -4.39 -10.18
CA LYS A 288 16.69 -3.63 -10.04
C LYS A 288 17.95 -4.46 -10.26
N ASN A 289 17.89 -5.77 -9.98
CA ASN A 289 19.05 -6.66 -10.06
C ASN A 289 18.65 -8.09 -10.43
N LYS A 290 19.64 -8.95 -10.72
CA LYS A 290 19.41 -10.39 -10.90
C LYS A 290 18.83 -11.01 -9.64
N VAL A 291 17.99 -12.02 -9.84
CA VAL A 291 17.32 -12.77 -8.78
C VAL A 291 17.70 -14.23 -8.92
N ILE A 292 18.00 -14.88 -7.81
CA ILE A 292 18.31 -16.32 -7.81
C ILE A 292 16.99 -17.06 -7.60
N LEU A 293 16.70 -18.00 -8.50
CA LEU A 293 15.48 -18.81 -8.50
C LEU A 293 15.86 -20.28 -8.35
N GLU A 294 15.30 -20.92 -7.32
CA GLU A 294 15.57 -22.32 -7.01
C GLU A 294 14.25 -23.07 -6.88
N ARG A 295 14.02 -24.11 -7.70
CA ARG A 295 12.86 -24.98 -7.54
C ARG A 295 12.95 -25.71 -6.21
N LEU A 296 11.89 -25.65 -5.41
CA LEU A 296 11.78 -26.40 -4.17
C LEU A 296 11.13 -27.76 -4.47
N SER A 297 11.83 -28.84 -4.12
CA SER A 297 11.39 -30.23 -4.35
C SER A 297 10.36 -30.73 -3.35
N THR A 298 10.23 -30.04 -2.21
CA THR A 298 9.20 -30.22 -1.19
C THR A 298 8.87 -28.84 -0.65
N PRO A 299 7.60 -28.53 -0.29
CA PRO A 299 7.32 -27.34 0.51
C PRO A 299 8.23 -27.43 1.75
N VAL A 300 8.82 -26.31 2.17
CA VAL A 300 9.63 -26.25 3.40
C VAL A 300 8.69 -26.48 4.59
N ILE A 301 8.33 -27.74 4.82
CA ILE A 301 7.67 -28.22 6.03
C ILE A 301 8.80 -28.33 7.05
N GLN A 302 9.14 -27.23 7.70
CA GLN A 302 9.85 -27.34 8.95
C GLN A 302 8.86 -27.84 10.00
N LEU A 303 9.15 -29.03 10.53
CA LEU A 303 8.28 -29.96 11.24
C LEU A 303 7.50 -29.38 12.44
N ILE A 304 6.21 -29.72 12.44
CA ILE A 304 5.39 -30.29 13.53
C ILE A 304 5.47 -29.58 14.90
N TYR A 305 4.49 -28.70 15.15
CA TYR A 305 3.97 -28.52 16.50
C TYR A 305 2.84 -29.55 16.70
N SER A 306 3.08 -30.60 17.48
CA SER A 306 2.00 -31.48 17.96
C SER A 306 1.61 -31.03 19.36
N SER A 307 0.45 -30.39 19.48
CA SER A 307 -0.28 -30.33 20.74
C SER A 307 -1.51 -31.23 20.60
N LYS A 308 -1.82 -31.98 21.65
CA LYS A 308 -3.00 -32.81 21.71
C LYS A 308 -4.17 -31.88 21.98
N LEU A 309 -5.13 -31.79 21.06
CA LEU A 309 -6.40 -31.12 21.31
C LEU A 309 -7.06 -31.80 22.51
N THR A 310 -7.38 -31.00 23.53
CA THR A 310 -8.23 -31.39 24.66
C THR A 310 -9.62 -30.80 24.46
N ASP A 311 -10.61 -31.24 25.24
CA ASP A 311 -11.96 -30.66 25.23
C ASP A 311 -11.97 -29.16 25.64
N ASP A 312 -10.86 -28.65 26.18
CA ASP A 312 -10.64 -27.25 26.53
C ASP A 312 -9.92 -26.43 25.44
N SER A 313 -9.58 -27.05 24.30
CA SER A 313 -8.92 -26.34 23.20
C SER A 313 -9.91 -25.35 22.56
N PRO A 314 -9.51 -24.09 22.33
CA PRO A 314 -10.40 -23.10 21.74
C PRO A 314 -10.87 -23.56 20.36
N THR A 315 -12.19 -23.71 20.21
CA THR A 315 -12.81 -24.05 18.93
C THR A 315 -12.67 -22.88 17.96
N TYR A 316 -11.85 -23.04 16.93
CA TYR A 316 -11.79 -22.11 15.81
C TYR A 316 -12.86 -22.48 14.78
N TYR A 317 -13.91 -21.67 14.66
CA TYR A 317 -14.78 -21.74 13.49
C TYR A 317 -14.01 -21.17 12.30
N ARG A 318 -13.66 -22.02 11.33
CA ARG A 318 -13.22 -21.55 10.02
C ARG A 318 -14.47 -21.01 9.32
N ASP A 319 -14.72 -19.72 9.50
CA ASP A 319 -15.85 -19.03 8.90
C ASP A 319 -15.62 -18.94 7.38
N CYS A 320 -16.13 -19.94 6.65
CA CYS A 320 -16.36 -19.86 5.21
C CYS A 320 -17.75 -19.25 4.94
N GLN A 321 -18.18 -18.29 5.75
CA GLN A 321 -19.37 -17.49 5.49
C GLN A 321 -18.91 -16.20 4.81
N VAL A 322 -18.97 -16.19 3.48
CA VAL A 322 -19.20 -14.95 2.76
C VAL A 322 -20.50 -14.39 3.32
N PRO A 323 -20.60 -13.14 3.82
CA PRO A 323 -21.90 -12.53 3.94
C PRO A 323 -22.43 -12.43 2.51
N GLN A 324 -23.36 -13.33 2.15
CA GLN A 324 -24.28 -13.02 1.08
C GLN A 324 -24.99 -11.74 1.54
N CYS A 325 -24.68 -10.63 0.88
CA CYS A 325 -25.51 -9.43 0.97
C CYS A 325 -26.89 -9.80 0.41
N HIS A 326 -27.74 -10.39 1.24
CA HIS A 326 -29.17 -10.33 1.03
C HIS A 326 -29.64 -8.95 1.45
N TYR A 327 -30.12 -8.20 0.46
CA TYR A 327 -30.92 -7.02 0.69
C TYR A 327 -32.22 -7.47 1.35
N GLU A 328 -32.33 -7.33 2.66
CA GLU A 328 -33.64 -7.22 3.30
C GLU A 328 -34.00 -5.73 3.35
N THR A 329 -35.03 -5.41 2.57
CA THR A 329 -35.69 -4.12 2.59
C THR A 329 -36.63 -4.09 3.80
N LEU A 330 -36.41 -3.14 4.72
CA LEU A 330 -37.45 -2.49 5.52
C LEU A 330 -37.06 -1.04 5.77
#